data_AF-Q7M4F9-F1
#
_entry.id   AF-Q7M4F9-F1
#
_cell.length_a   1.000
_cell.length_b   1.000
_cell.length_c   1.000
_cell.angle_alpha   90.00
_cell.angle_beta   90.00
_cell.angle_gamma   90.00
#
_symmetry.space_group_name_H-M   'P 1'
#
loop_
_entity.id
_entity.type
_entity.pdbx_description
1 polymer ?
#
loop_
_entity_poly.entity_id
_entity_poly.type
_entity_poly.pdbx_seq_one_letter_code
_entity_poly.pdbx_strand_id
1 'polypeptide(L)'
;CLTSCPPLWTGFNGKCFRLFHNHLNFDNAENACRQFGLASCSGDELATGHLASIHSAESQAFLTELVKTSLPDLITGGWAPQVYIGMKVGSTNSDQTWTDGSSVDYDGWVSGEPNNGPNSRGAIAAGDYSRGFWADVYSNNNFKYICQLPCVHYTLE
;
A
#
# COMPACT_ATOMS: atom_id res chain seq x y z
N CYS A 1 4.91 10.97 -20.61
CA CYS A 1 4.94 10.02 -19.48
C CYS A 1 6.22 10.24 -18.69
N LEU A 2 6.21 9.97 -17.38
CA LEU A 2 7.46 9.67 -16.69
C LEU A 2 8.02 8.37 -17.29
N THR A 3 9.16 8.44 -17.97
CA THR A 3 9.86 7.27 -18.52
C THR A 3 10.50 6.39 -17.43
N SER A 4 10.46 6.86 -16.19
CA SER A 4 10.98 6.19 -15.00
C SER A 4 10.27 6.71 -13.76
N CYS A 5 10.20 5.92 -12.69
CA CYS A 5 9.70 6.41 -11.42
C CYS A 5 10.48 7.64 -10.92
N PRO A 6 9.84 8.54 -10.14
CA PRO A 6 10.55 9.68 -9.55
C PRO A 6 11.71 9.20 -8.65
N PRO A 7 12.71 10.06 -8.36
CA PRO A 7 13.79 9.69 -7.44
C PRO A 7 13.27 9.15 -6.11
N LEU A 8 13.87 8.07 -5.62
CA LEU A 8 13.50 7.36 -4.38
C LEU A 8 12.19 6.55 -4.47
N TRP A 9 11.60 6.41 -5.65
CA TRP A 9 10.50 5.48 -5.91
C TRP A 9 11.00 4.27 -6.71
N THR A 10 10.45 3.10 -6.41
CA THR A 10 10.80 1.83 -7.06
C THR A 10 9.69 1.41 -8.01
N GLY A 11 10.03 1.17 -9.27
CA GLY A 11 9.06 0.76 -10.29
C GLY A 11 8.80 -0.74 -10.27
N PHE A 12 7.52 -1.11 -10.37
CA PHE A 12 7.08 -2.50 -10.51
C PHE A 12 5.72 -2.56 -11.21
N ASN A 13 5.56 -3.40 -12.24
CA ASN A 13 4.30 -3.61 -12.97
C ASN A 13 3.55 -2.33 -13.37
N GLY A 14 4.24 -1.33 -13.92
CA GLY A 14 3.60 -0.08 -14.35
C GLY A 14 3.07 0.78 -13.20
N LYS A 15 3.56 0.57 -11.98
CA LYS A 15 3.35 1.44 -10.82
C LYS A 15 4.70 1.80 -10.20
N CYS A 16 4.72 2.89 -9.45
CA CYS A 16 5.87 3.32 -8.67
C CYS A 16 5.52 3.26 -7.19
N PHE A 17 6.40 2.69 -6.37
CA PHE A 17 6.15 2.48 -4.94
C PHE A 17 7.23 3.13 -4.09
N ARG A 18 6.84 3.64 -2.93
CA ARG A 18 7.78 4.17 -1.93
C ARG A 18 7.29 3.92 -0.52
N LEU A 19 8.18 3.36 0.31
CA LEU A 19 7.97 3.20 1.74
C LEU A 19 8.37 4.48 2.48
N PHE A 20 7.48 4.97 3.33
CA PHE A 20 7.72 6.12 4.20
C PHE A 20 7.93 5.66 5.65
N HIS A 21 9.02 6.12 6.26
CA HIS A 21 9.47 5.65 7.57
C HIS A 21 8.83 6.37 8.76
N ASN A 22 8.17 7.52 8.53
CA ASN A 22 7.41 8.21 9.57
C ASN A 22 6.11 7.45 9.87
N HIS A 23 5.63 7.57 11.11
CA HIS A 23 4.42 6.87 11.55
C HIS A 23 3.23 7.83 11.49
N LEU A 24 2.17 7.44 10.78
CA LEU A 24 0.92 8.19 10.67
C LEU A 24 -0.26 7.24 10.87
N ASN A 25 -1.39 7.75 11.33
CA ASN A 25 -2.64 7.01 11.25
C ASN A 25 -3.06 6.82 9.78
N PHE A 26 -3.99 5.92 9.52
CA PHE A 26 -4.32 5.51 8.16
C PHE A 26 -4.74 6.69 7.28
N ASP A 27 -5.65 7.54 7.76
CA ASP A 27 -6.20 8.64 6.97
C ASP A 27 -5.13 9.69 6.66
N ASN A 28 -4.22 9.97 7.62
CA ASN A 28 -3.08 10.85 7.39
C ASN A 28 -2.05 10.25 6.43
N ALA A 29 -1.84 8.93 6.48
CA ALA A 29 -0.96 8.23 5.55
C ALA A 29 -1.51 8.28 4.11
N GLU A 30 -2.81 8.04 3.92
CA GLU A 30 -3.48 8.21 2.62
C GLU A 30 -3.39 9.66 2.13
N ASN A 31 -3.67 10.63 2.99
CA ASN A 31 -3.55 12.05 2.64
C ASN A 31 -2.12 12.44 2.26
N ALA A 32 -1.10 11.83 2.89
CA ALA A 32 0.30 12.03 2.53
C ALA A 32 0.62 11.45 1.15
N CYS A 33 0.09 10.26 0.82
CA CYS A 33 0.25 9.68 -0.52
C CYS A 33 -0.41 10.53 -1.60
N ARG A 34 -1.56 11.14 -1.31
CA ARG A 34 -2.29 12.06 -2.21
C ARG A 34 -1.56 13.38 -2.49
N GLN A 35 -0.53 13.72 -1.71
CA GLN A 35 0.33 14.87 -2.03
C GLN A 35 1.25 14.61 -3.23
N PHE A 36 1.40 13.34 -3.63
CA PHE A 36 2.11 12.97 -4.83
C PHE A 36 1.12 12.77 -5.98
N GLY A 37 1.51 13.14 -7.19
CA GLY A 37 0.68 12.98 -8.36
C GLY A 37 1.47 13.22 -9.63
N LEU A 38 0.86 12.89 -10.76
CA LEU A 38 1.36 13.21 -12.08
C LEU A 38 0.51 14.35 -12.62
N ALA A 39 1.18 15.43 -12.99
CA ALA A 39 0.57 16.53 -13.73
C ALA A 39 1.05 16.50 -15.19
N SER A 40 0.20 16.93 -16.10
CA SER A 40 0.57 17.19 -17.49
C SER A 40 1.49 18.41 -17.58
N CYS A 41 2.11 18.65 -18.74
CA CYS A 41 2.85 19.89 -18.98
C CYS A 41 1.96 21.15 -18.90
N SER A 42 0.66 21.01 -19.11
CA SER A 42 -0.34 22.07 -18.93
C SER A 42 -0.82 22.23 -17.48
N GLY A 43 -0.35 21.38 -16.56
CA GLY A 43 -0.71 21.43 -15.13
C GLY A 43 -1.98 20.67 -14.76
N ASP A 44 -2.56 19.91 -15.69
CA ASP A 44 -3.75 19.09 -15.43
C ASP A 44 -3.36 17.86 -14.61
N GLU A 45 -4.13 17.55 -13.57
CA GLU A 45 -3.96 16.33 -12.77
C GLU A 45 -4.27 15.09 -13.65
N LEU A 46 -3.24 14.30 -13.91
CA LEU A 46 -3.35 13.06 -14.70
C LEU A 46 -3.55 11.85 -13.79
N ALA A 47 -2.98 11.91 -12.60
CA ALA A 47 -3.13 10.90 -11.58
C ALA A 47 -2.70 11.41 -10.22
N THR A 48 -3.29 10.85 -9.17
CA THR A 48 -2.91 11.11 -7.78
C THR A 48 -2.39 9.83 -7.13
N GLY A 49 -1.46 9.99 -6.20
CA GLY A 49 -0.90 8.91 -5.40
C GLY A 49 -1.86 8.45 -4.32
N HIS A 50 -1.78 7.17 -3.99
CA HIS A 50 -2.61 6.54 -2.97
C HIS A 50 -1.75 5.60 -2.13
N LEU A 51 -2.25 5.13 -0.99
CA LEU A 51 -1.66 3.95 -0.37
C LEU A 51 -1.68 2.77 -1.34
N ALA A 52 -0.67 1.90 -1.26
CA ALA A 52 -0.47 0.84 -2.23
C ALA A 52 -1.63 -0.17 -2.26
N SER A 53 -2.05 -0.56 -3.47
CA SER A 53 -2.99 -1.65 -3.73
C SER A 53 -2.27 -2.86 -4.31
N ILE A 54 -2.77 -4.07 -4.00
CA ILE A 54 -2.11 -5.34 -4.35
C ILE A 54 -3.13 -6.22 -5.08
N HIS A 55 -2.78 -6.61 -6.31
CA HIS A 55 -3.68 -7.32 -7.24
C HIS A 55 -3.11 -8.65 -7.74
N SER A 56 -1.97 -9.09 -7.21
CA SER A 56 -1.35 -10.34 -7.63
C SER A 56 -0.32 -10.84 -6.62
N ALA A 57 0.03 -12.12 -6.71
CA ALA A 57 1.07 -12.74 -5.90
C ALA A 57 2.45 -12.09 -6.15
N GLU A 58 2.72 -11.63 -7.37
CA GLU A 58 3.97 -10.95 -7.72
C GLU A 58 4.05 -9.57 -7.06
N SER A 59 2.96 -8.81 -7.08
CA SER A 59 2.87 -7.50 -6.41
C SER A 59 2.98 -7.66 -4.88
N GLN A 60 2.35 -8.70 -4.33
CA GLN A 60 2.47 -9.08 -2.92
C GLN A 60 3.93 -9.36 -2.52
N ALA A 61 4.61 -10.22 -3.29
CA ALA A 61 6.00 -10.59 -3.05
C ALA A 61 6.92 -9.37 -3.14
N PHE A 62 6.73 -8.53 -4.15
CA PHE A 62 7.50 -7.29 -4.33
C PHE A 62 7.35 -6.34 -3.14
N LEU A 63 6.13 -6.05 -2.68
CA LEU A 63 5.93 -5.14 -1.54
C LEU A 63 6.40 -5.75 -0.22
N THR A 64 6.27 -7.07 -0.05
CA THR A 64 6.85 -7.77 1.10
C THR A 64 8.37 -7.59 1.14
N GLU A 65 9.03 -7.78 0.00
CA GLU A 65 10.48 -7.60 -0.10
C GLU A 65 10.87 -6.15 0.18
N LEU A 66 10.17 -5.18 -0.42
CA LEU A 66 10.38 -3.75 -0.15
C LEU A 66 10.34 -3.44 1.35
N VAL A 67 9.36 -3.99 2.08
CA VAL A 67 9.28 -3.81 3.54
C VAL A 67 10.46 -4.47 4.25
N LYS A 68 10.78 -5.72 3.94
CA LYS A 68 11.84 -6.49 4.60
C LYS A 68 13.22 -5.91 4.37
N THR A 69 13.52 -5.46 3.15
CA THR A 69 14.82 -4.85 2.82
C THR A 69 14.96 -3.45 3.38
N SER A 70 13.86 -2.69 3.50
CA SER A 70 13.90 -1.33 4.07
C SER A 70 13.85 -1.31 5.60
N LEU A 71 13.33 -2.35 6.26
CA LEU A 71 13.13 -2.42 7.71
C LEU A 71 13.65 -3.73 8.34
N PRO A 72 14.89 -4.20 8.02
CA PRO A 72 15.37 -5.51 8.44
C PRO A 72 15.42 -5.67 9.97
N ASP A 73 15.80 -4.62 10.69
CA ASP A 73 15.94 -4.65 12.16
C ASP A 73 14.60 -4.70 12.92
N LEU A 74 13.48 -4.56 12.21
CA LEU A 74 12.13 -4.61 12.80
C LEU A 74 11.44 -5.96 12.60
N ILE A 75 12.03 -6.86 11.82
CA ILE A 75 11.48 -8.20 11.60
C ILE A 75 11.65 -9.01 12.89
N THR A 76 10.55 -9.47 13.45
CA THR A 76 10.52 -10.28 14.67
C THR A 76 9.69 -11.54 14.44
N GLY A 77 9.74 -12.49 15.38
CA GLY A 77 8.92 -13.70 15.35
C GLY A 77 7.39 -13.48 15.39
N GLY A 78 6.92 -12.23 15.46
CA GLY A 78 5.51 -11.88 15.55
C GLY A 78 4.95 -11.28 14.25
N TRP A 79 4.07 -10.29 14.41
CA TRP A 79 3.36 -9.60 13.32
C TRP A 79 4.09 -8.34 12.82
N ALA A 80 5.14 -7.90 13.53
CA ALA A 80 5.85 -6.65 13.26
C ALA A 80 7.00 -6.85 12.24
N PRO A 81 7.28 -5.83 11.40
CA PRO A 81 6.62 -4.53 11.33
C PRO A 81 5.29 -4.59 10.59
N GLN A 82 4.35 -3.74 11.00
CA GLN A 82 3.11 -3.48 10.29
C GLN A 82 3.27 -2.19 9.46
N VAL A 83 2.94 -2.26 8.18
CA VAL A 83 3.08 -1.16 7.22
C VAL A 83 1.78 -0.98 6.45
N TYR A 84 1.16 0.19 6.53
CA TYR A 84 -0.11 0.47 5.88
C TYR A 84 -0.04 0.29 4.36
N ILE A 85 -1.08 -0.35 3.84
CA ILE A 85 -1.48 -0.42 2.44
C ILE A 85 -2.89 0.16 2.30
N GLY A 86 -3.40 0.36 1.08
CA GLY A 86 -4.65 1.09 0.84
C GLY A 86 -5.93 0.34 1.16
N MET A 87 -5.87 -0.79 1.88
CA MET A 87 -7.04 -1.63 2.13
C MET A 87 -7.88 -1.05 3.27
N LYS A 88 -9.17 -0.86 3.01
CA LYS A 88 -10.20 -0.53 4.00
C LYS A 88 -11.14 -1.72 4.18
N VAL A 89 -11.36 -2.12 5.43
CA VAL A 89 -12.39 -3.10 5.80
C VAL A 89 -13.61 -2.32 6.31
N GLY A 90 -14.76 -2.54 5.69
CA GLY A 90 -16.00 -1.82 5.96
C GLY A 90 -16.74 -2.33 7.19
N SER A 91 -18.08 -2.40 7.11
CA SER A 91 -18.92 -2.87 8.22
C SER A 91 -18.81 -4.37 8.47
N THR A 92 -18.51 -5.14 7.42
CA THR A 92 -18.24 -6.57 7.48
C THR A 92 -16.91 -6.90 6.82
N ASN A 93 -16.38 -8.10 7.10
CA ASN A 93 -15.14 -8.58 6.49
C ASN A 93 -15.24 -8.74 4.97
N SER A 94 -16.45 -8.81 4.41
CA SER A 94 -16.66 -8.83 2.95
C SER A 94 -16.68 -7.43 2.31
N ASP A 95 -16.82 -6.37 3.10
CA ASP A 95 -16.92 -4.99 2.61
C ASP A 95 -15.53 -4.37 2.44
N GLN A 96 -14.71 -4.93 1.55
CA GLN A 96 -13.33 -4.51 1.35
C GLN A 96 -13.20 -3.56 0.16
N THR A 97 -12.39 -2.51 0.31
CA THR A 97 -12.13 -1.53 -0.77
C THR A 97 -10.70 -1.02 -0.72
N TRP A 98 -10.11 -0.73 -1.88
CA TRP A 98 -8.85 0.00 -2.00
C TRP A 98 -9.06 1.51 -2.02
N THR A 99 -8.15 2.29 -1.43
CA THR A 99 -8.24 3.76 -1.41
C THR A 99 -8.06 4.42 -2.77
N ASP A 100 -7.42 3.73 -3.72
CA ASP A 100 -7.24 4.15 -5.11
C ASP A 100 -8.45 3.82 -6.01
N GLY A 101 -9.49 3.17 -5.47
CA GLY A 101 -10.70 2.80 -6.20
C GLY A 101 -10.58 1.56 -7.10
N SER A 102 -9.43 0.87 -7.10
CA SER A 102 -9.25 -0.38 -7.83
C SER A 102 -10.10 -1.53 -7.25
N SER A 103 -10.35 -2.56 -8.07
CA SER A 103 -11.08 -3.75 -7.65
C SER A 103 -10.31 -4.56 -6.59
N VAL A 104 -11.04 -5.16 -5.66
CA VAL A 104 -10.49 -6.19 -4.76
C VAL A 104 -10.57 -7.53 -5.48
N ASP A 105 -9.49 -7.92 -6.13
CA ASP A 105 -9.37 -9.10 -7.01
C ASP A 105 -8.27 -10.08 -6.57
N TYR A 106 -7.57 -9.76 -5.49
CA TYR A 106 -6.55 -10.60 -4.87
C TYR A 106 -6.76 -10.63 -3.36
N ASP A 107 -6.63 -11.82 -2.78
CA ASP A 107 -6.71 -12.05 -1.34
C ASP A 107 -5.31 -12.37 -0.81
N GLY A 108 -4.75 -11.41 -0.07
CA GLY A 108 -3.46 -11.55 0.61
C GLY A 108 -3.57 -11.60 2.12
N TRP A 109 -4.75 -11.85 2.69
CA TRP A 109 -4.93 -11.93 4.15
C TRP A 109 -4.18 -13.11 4.75
N VAL A 110 -3.58 -12.91 5.93
CA VAL A 110 -3.14 -14.03 6.78
C VAL A 110 -4.37 -14.86 7.15
N SER A 111 -4.23 -16.18 7.24
CA SER A 111 -5.33 -17.07 7.64
C SER A 111 -5.97 -16.61 8.95
N GLY A 112 -7.28 -16.30 8.90
CA GLY A 112 -8.05 -15.81 10.04
C GLY A 112 -8.18 -14.28 10.13
N GLU A 113 -7.58 -13.53 9.19
CA GLU A 113 -7.78 -12.10 9.00
C GLU A 113 -8.85 -11.83 7.91
N PRO A 114 -9.49 -10.65 7.91
CA PRO A 114 -9.44 -9.60 8.93
C PRO A 114 -10.21 -9.98 10.21
N ASN A 115 -9.72 -9.61 11.41
CA ASN A 115 -10.37 -9.95 12.68
C ASN A 115 -10.50 -8.81 13.71
N ASN A 116 -9.99 -7.62 13.43
CA ASN A 116 -10.09 -6.46 14.34
C ASN A 116 -11.43 -5.71 14.27
N GLY A 117 -12.41 -6.28 13.57
CA GLY A 117 -13.77 -5.77 13.50
C GLY A 117 -13.96 -4.68 12.43
N PRO A 118 -15.14 -4.04 12.42
CA PRO A 118 -15.49 -3.09 11.37
C PRO A 118 -14.60 -1.85 11.39
N ASN A 119 -14.38 -1.26 10.21
CA ASN A 119 -13.55 -0.08 10.03
C ASN A 119 -12.06 -0.28 10.37
N SER A 120 -11.56 -1.52 10.37
CA SER A 120 -10.12 -1.77 10.39
C SER A 120 -9.47 -1.42 9.04
N ARG A 121 -8.14 -1.46 8.99
CA ARG A 121 -7.32 -1.09 7.84
C ARG A 121 -6.28 -2.17 7.57
N GLY A 122 -5.99 -2.45 6.31
CA GLY A 122 -4.97 -3.44 5.99
C GLY A 122 -3.55 -2.90 6.13
N ALA A 123 -2.67 -3.77 6.62
CA ALA A 123 -1.24 -3.55 6.66
C ALA A 123 -0.50 -4.81 6.21
N ILE A 124 0.64 -4.64 5.53
CA ILE A 124 1.62 -5.71 5.38
C ILE A 124 2.23 -5.97 6.76
N ALA A 125 2.05 -7.18 7.28
CA ALA A 125 2.68 -7.66 8.50
C ALA A 125 3.91 -8.49 8.12
N ALA A 126 5.10 -7.90 8.19
CA ALA A 126 6.32 -8.49 7.64
C ALA A 126 7.13 -9.36 8.62
N GLY A 127 6.64 -9.55 9.85
CA GLY A 127 7.24 -10.47 10.81
C GLY A 127 7.17 -11.93 10.36
N ASP A 128 7.93 -12.81 11.01
CA ASP A 128 8.10 -14.20 10.56
C ASP A 128 6.80 -15.01 10.58
N TYR A 129 5.88 -14.70 11.51
CA TYR A 129 4.58 -15.37 11.59
C TYR A 129 3.71 -15.05 10.36
N SER A 130 3.61 -13.77 10.03
CA SER A 130 2.75 -13.26 8.96
C SER A 130 3.40 -13.30 7.59
N ARG A 131 4.73 -13.44 7.52
CA ARG A 131 5.53 -13.61 6.30
C ARG A 131 5.37 -12.51 5.25
N GLY A 132 4.81 -11.36 5.60
CA GLY A 132 4.52 -10.25 4.68
C GLY A 132 3.08 -10.19 4.19
N PHE A 133 2.23 -11.15 4.54
CA PHE A 133 0.81 -11.11 4.20
C PHE A 133 0.06 -10.06 5.03
N TRP A 134 -1.20 -9.81 4.68
CA TRP A 134 -1.98 -8.73 5.23
C TRP A 134 -2.56 -9.12 6.58
N ALA A 135 -2.50 -8.19 7.52
CA ALA A 135 -3.27 -8.23 8.75
C ALA A 135 -4.06 -6.94 8.85
N ASP A 136 -5.24 -6.99 9.46
CA ASP A 136 -5.97 -5.77 9.70
C ASP A 136 -5.46 -5.12 10.99
N VAL A 137 -5.59 -3.80 11.07
CA VAL A 137 -5.14 -3.02 12.22
C VAL A 137 -6.14 -1.91 12.52
N TYR A 138 -6.15 -1.43 13.76
CA TYR A 138 -6.96 -0.29 14.15
C TYR A 138 -6.52 0.97 13.40
N SER A 139 -7.46 1.67 12.77
CA SER A 139 -7.20 2.82 11.88
C SER A 139 -6.43 3.98 12.54
N ASN A 140 -6.55 4.11 13.86
CA ASN A 140 -5.96 5.19 14.64
C ASN A 140 -4.51 4.89 15.07
N ASN A 141 -4.02 3.66 14.87
CA ASN A 141 -2.64 3.32 15.14
C ASN A 141 -1.72 4.00 14.14
N ASN A 142 -0.55 4.44 14.60
CA ASN A 142 0.43 5.08 13.75
C ASN A 142 1.41 4.04 13.21
N PHE A 143 1.41 3.82 11.89
CA PHE A 143 2.34 2.93 11.22
C PHE A 143 3.10 3.64 10.09
N LYS A 144 4.20 3.01 9.69
CA LYS A 144 4.84 3.30 8.40
C LYS A 144 3.86 2.93 7.28
N TYR A 145 4.08 3.44 6.07
CA TYR A 145 3.12 3.27 4.98
C TYR A 145 3.81 3.21 3.63
N ILE A 146 3.18 2.55 2.66
CA ILE A 146 3.66 2.49 1.27
C ILE A 146 2.69 3.29 0.40
N CYS A 147 3.22 4.30 -0.28
CA CYS A 147 2.49 4.98 -1.34
C CYS A 147 2.76 4.30 -2.68
N GLN A 148 1.75 4.35 -3.55
CA GLN A 148 1.86 4.05 -4.96
C GLN A 148 1.54 5.28 -5.81
N LEU A 149 2.16 5.35 -6.98
CA LEU A 149 1.81 6.26 -8.07
C LEU A 149 1.56 5.41 -9.33
N PRO A 150 0.50 5.69 -10.11
CA PRO A 150 0.30 5.00 -11.37
C PRO A 150 1.35 5.45 -12.40
N CYS A 151 1.82 4.53 -13.24
CA CYS A 151 2.58 4.89 -14.43
C CYS A 151 1.60 4.95 -15.61
N VAL A 152 1.17 6.15 -16.00
CA VAL A 152 0.29 6.31 -17.16
C VAL A 152 1.12 6.25 -18.44
N HIS A 153 0.94 5.20 -19.25
CA HIS A 153 1.29 5.22 -20.67
C HIS A 153 0.17 5.95 -21.41
N TYR A 154 0.48 7.10 -22.01
CA TYR A 154 -0.41 7.69 -23.02
C TYR A 154 -0.18 6.95 -24.33
N THR A 155 -1.11 6.10 -24.74
CA THR A 155 -1.27 5.81 -26.15
C THR A 155 -1.86 7.05 -26.79
N LEU A 156 -1.06 7.77 -27.57
CA LEU A 156 -1.56 8.72 -28.54
C LEU A 156 -2.18 7.87 -29.66
N GLU A 157 -3.51 7.85 -29.75
CA GLU A 157 -4.19 7.60 -31.03
C GLU A 157 -4.21 8.89 -31.85
#